data_AF-A0A6J6STG2-F1
#
_entry.id   AF-A0A6J6STG2-F1
#
_cell.length_a   1.000
_cell.length_b   1.000
_cell.length_c   1.000
_cell.angle_alpha   90.00
_cell.angle_beta   90.00
_cell.angle_gamma   90.00
#
_symmetry.space_group_name_H-M   'P 1'
#
loop_
_entity.id
_entity.type
_entity.pdbx_description
1 polymer ?
#
loop_
_entity_poly.entity_id
_entity_poly.type
_entity_poly.pdbx_seq_one_letter_code
_entity_poly.pdbx_strand_id
1 'polypeptide(L)'
;MISINELTDTTYVIDQGVAIITINRPDRYNALRGRTVDELLSSFKRAWVDTAVGAVILTGAGEKAFCTGGDQKERAESGGYGETETGMFEIEALHKMIRAVPKPVIAAVNGFAIGGGHVLHVLADLSIASTNAKFGQVGPRVGSFDAGFGSAYLARVVGEKRAREIWFLCEQYDAVTAERWGLVNKVVEPDQLMKASMEWALKICALSPTALKALKHSFNADSDHIAGIAALSFDVLDLYTKTEESQEGGKAFTEKRLPDFNPFR
;
A
#
# COMPACT_ATOMS: atom_id res chain seq x y z
N MET A 1 -0.97 10.27 -17.96
CA MET A 1 0.27 10.24 -17.13
C MET A 1 0.51 11.66 -16.68
N ILE A 2 0.21 11.89 -15.42
CA ILE A 2 0.22 13.21 -14.78
C ILE A 2 1.67 13.73 -14.74
N SER A 3 1.87 15.00 -15.11
CA SER A 3 3.19 15.63 -15.05
C SER A 3 3.67 15.79 -13.60
N ILE A 4 4.99 15.80 -13.34
CA ILE A 4 5.53 16.03 -11.97
C ILE A 4 4.98 17.34 -11.38
N ASN A 5 4.88 18.37 -12.21
CA ASN A 5 4.45 19.71 -11.78
C ASN A 5 2.95 19.79 -11.49
N GLU A 6 2.20 18.74 -11.83
CA GLU A 6 0.75 18.64 -11.60
C GLU A 6 0.41 17.69 -10.45
N LEU A 7 1.40 17.09 -9.78
CA LEU A 7 1.17 16.24 -8.62
C LEU A 7 0.69 17.11 -7.45
N THR A 8 -0.46 16.76 -6.86
CA THR A 8 -1.03 17.47 -5.71
C THR A 8 -1.17 16.57 -4.50
N ASP A 9 -1.40 15.28 -4.71
CA ASP A 9 -1.60 14.29 -3.66
C ASP A 9 -0.33 13.50 -3.35
N THR A 10 0.70 13.63 -4.19
CA THR A 10 1.99 12.95 -4.05
C THR A 10 3.14 13.89 -4.41
N THR A 11 4.37 13.50 -4.06
CA THR A 11 5.60 14.13 -4.58
C THR A 11 6.51 13.08 -5.18
N TYR A 12 7.32 13.51 -6.14
CA TYR A 12 8.32 12.68 -6.82
C TYR A 12 9.65 13.42 -6.87
N VAL A 13 10.67 12.87 -6.21
CA VAL A 13 12.03 13.44 -6.17
C VAL A 13 13.03 12.36 -6.57
N ILE A 14 14.05 12.72 -7.35
CA ILE A 14 15.19 11.83 -7.58
C ILE A 14 16.38 12.37 -6.79
N ASP A 15 16.95 11.54 -5.95
CA ASP A 15 18.19 11.83 -5.22
C ASP A 15 19.15 10.65 -5.37
N GLN A 16 20.38 10.92 -5.85
CA GLN A 16 21.44 9.93 -5.99
C GLN A 16 21.02 8.62 -6.70
N GLY A 17 20.20 8.74 -7.75
CA GLY A 17 19.68 7.59 -8.51
C GLY A 17 18.57 6.82 -7.81
N VAL A 18 17.96 7.39 -6.76
CA VAL A 18 16.81 6.82 -6.05
C VAL A 18 15.59 7.70 -6.31
N ALA A 19 14.49 7.10 -6.78
CA ALA A 19 13.22 7.80 -6.87
C ALA A 19 12.47 7.71 -5.53
N ILE A 20 12.20 8.86 -4.92
CA ILE A 20 11.46 8.99 -3.67
C ILE A 20 10.05 9.44 -4.02
N ILE A 21 9.08 8.54 -3.82
CA ILE A 21 7.66 8.76 -4.02
C ILE A 21 7.02 8.95 -2.64
N THR A 22 6.43 10.11 -2.40
CA THR A 22 5.78 10.41 -1.11
C THR A 22 4.29 10.62 -1.32
N ILE A 23 3.43 9.91 -0.58
CA ILE A 23 2.00 10.25 -0.49
C ILE A 23 1.88 11.49 0.38
N ASN A 24 1.31 12.57 -0.14
CA ASN A 24 1.35 13.90 0.46
C ASN A 24 -0.06 14.42 0.82
N ARG A 25 -0.78 13.67 1.66
CA ARG A 25 -2.08 14.06 2.25
C ARG A 25 -2.07 13.88 3.77
N PRO A 26 -1.11 14.47 4.51
CA PRO A 26 -0.88 14.15 5.92
C PRO A 26 -2.06 14.51 6.84
N ASP A 27 -2.86 15.51 6.47
CA ASP A 27 -4.10 15.92 7.16
C ASP A 27 -5.21 14.85 7.06
N ARG A 28 -5.14 13.97 6.05
CA ARG A 28 -6.00 12.81 5.84
C ARG A 28 -5.28 11.48 6.11
N TYR A 29 -4.21 11.50 6.90
CA TYR A 29 -3.41 10.30 7.20
C TYR A 29 -2.91 9.57 5.94
N ASN A 30 -2.65 10.32 4.87
CA ASN A 30 -2.22 9.79 3.58
C ASN A 30 -3.20 8.76 2.99
N ALA A 31 -4.50 8.90 3.30
CA ALA A 31 -5.55 8.07 2.71
C ALA A 31 -5.62 8.28 1.18
N LEU A 32 -5.98 7.22 0.46
CA LEU A 32 -6.00 7.17 -1.00
C LEU A 32 -7.37 7.60 -1.53
N ARG A 33 -7.37 8.59 -2.41
CA ARG A 33 -8.47 8.85 -3.35
C ARG A 33 -8.00 8.57 -4.78
N GLY A 34 -8.91 8.68 -5.75
CA GLY A 34 -8.68 8.45 -7.17
C GLY A 34 -7.44 9.17 -7.68
N ARG A 35 -7.40 10.49 -7.50
CA ARG A 35 -6.23 11.32 -7.82
C ARG A 35 -4.92 10.78 -7.23
N THR A 36 -4.91 10.36 -5.97
CA THR A 36 -3.72 9.82 -5.32
C THR A 36 -3.22 8.55 -6.02
N VAL A 37 -4.13 7.66 -6.43
CA VAL A 37 -3.79 6.42 -7.14
C VAL A 37 -3.23 6.70 -8.54
N ASP A 38 -3.84 7.62 -9.29
CA ASP A 38 -3.38 8.01 -10.64
C ASP A 38 -1.98 8.64 -10.60
N GLU A 39 -1.73 9.45 -9.59
CA GLU A 39 -0.43 10.09 -9.36
C GLU A 39 0.65 9.07 -8.97
N LEU A 40 0.32 8.09 -8.10
CA LEU A 40 1.23 6.99 -7.77
C LEU A 40 1.53 6.14 -9.01
N LEU A 41 0.52 5.78 -9.80
CA LEU A 41 0.69 5.05 -11.06
C LEU A 41 1.63 5.81 -12.02
N SER A 42 1.42 7.11 -12.16
CA SER A 42 2.27 7.98 -12.99
C SER A 42 3.71 8.04 -12.46
N SER A 43 3.88 8.12 -11.15
CA SER A 43 5.19 8.16 -10.47
C SER A 43 5.98 6.85 -10.64
N PHE A 44 5.33 5.69 -10.44
CA PHE A 44 5.98 4.39 -10.67
C PHE A 44 6.30 4.15 -12.15
N LYS A 45 5.41 4.53 -13.08
CA LYS A 45 5.71 4.47 -14.52
C LYS A 45 6.90 5.35 -14.91
N ARG A 46 7.05 6.51 -14.26
CA ARG A 46 8.21 7.39 -14.48
C ARG A 46 9.50 6.75 -13.97
N ALA A 47 9.50 6.23 -12.73
CA ALA A 47 10.65 5.50 -12.17
C ALA A 47 11.00 4.23 -12.98
N TRP A 48 10.00 3.60 -13.60
CA TRP A 48 10.19 2.43 -14.46
C TRP A 48 11.09 2.74 -15.66
N VAL A 49 10.78 3.82 -16.39
CA VAL A 49 11.44 4.15 -17.65
C VAL A 49 12.72 4.96 -17.46
N ASP A 50 12.90 5.58 -16.29
CA ASP A 50 14.10 6.36 -16.01
C ASP A 50 15.32 5.45 -15.79
N THR A 51 16.31 5.61 -16.67
CA THR A 51 17.57 4.86 -16.61
C THR A 51 18.52 5.34 -15.51
N ALA A 52 18.33 6.56 -15.00
CA ALA A 52 19.09 7.09 -13.87
C ALA A 52 18.60 6.55 -12.52
N VAL A 53 17.39 5.97 -12.46
CA VAL A 53 16.81 5.41 -11.24
C VAL A 53 17.21 3.94 -11.08
N GLY A 54 17.84 3.59 -9.97
CA GLY A 54 18.21 2.21 -9.59
C GLY A 54 17.24 1.57 -8.58
N ALA A 55 16.63 2.37 -7.72
CA ALA A 55 15.71 1.92 -6.67
C ALA A 55 14.60 2.96 -6.41
N VAL A 56 13.50 2.52 -5.79
CA VAL A 56 12.37 3.37 -5.40
C VAL A 56 12.19 3.32 -3.89
N ILE A 57 11.95 4.47 -3.26
CA ILE A 57 11.43 4.55 -1.89
C ILE A 57 10.00 5.07 -1.97
N LEU A 58 9.06 4.34 -1.36
CA LEU A 58 7.69 4.78 -1.14
C LEU A 58 7.53 5.16 0.34
N THR A 59 6.98 6.34 0.62
CA THR A 59 6.74 6.82 1.99
C THR A 59 5.49 7.70 2.07
N GLY A 60 5.06 8.05 3.29
CA GLY A 60 3.99 9.02 3.55
C GLY A 60 4.56 10.33 4.11
N ALA A 61 3.95 11.45 3.75
CA ALA A 61 4.31 12.76 4.31
C ALA A 61 3.90 12.85 5.79
N GLY A 62 4.66 13.62 6.56
CA GLY A 62 4.46 13.81 8.00
C GLY A 62 4.93 12.63 8.85
N GLU A 63 4.47 12.56 10.09
CA GLU A 63 4.93 11.56 11.08
C GLU A 63 3.83 10.57 11.50
N LYS A 64 2.57 10.83 11.12
CA LYS A 64 1.42 10.08 11.63
C LYS A 64 1.17 8.80 10.86
N ALA A 65 1.25 8.84 9.53
CA ALA A 65 0.82 7.74 8.68
C ALA A 65 1.70 7.58 7.46
N PHE A 66 1.97 6.33 7.13
CA PHE A 66 2.42 5.95 5.81
C PHE A 66 1.26 6.06 4.82
N CYS A 67 0.18 5.32 5.10
CA CYS A 67 -1.07 5.34 4.35
C CYS A 67 -2.14 4.54 5.12
N THR A 68 -3.34 5.09 5.26
CA THR A 68 -4.46 4.41 5.94
C THR A 68 -5.47 3.77 4.98
N GLY A 69 -5.11 3.58 3.71
CA GLY A 69 -5.97 2.98 2.70
C GLY A 69 -6.97 3.96 2.09
N GLY A 70 -8.06 3.45 1.51
CA GLY A 70 -9.05 4.28 0.80
C GLY A 70 -9.70 5.33 1.71
N ASP A 71 -9.82 6.56 1.20
CA ASP A 71 -10.43 7.69 1.89
C ASP A 71 -11.95 7.49 2.04
N GLN A 72 -12.37 6.97 3.19
CA GLN A 72 -13.80 6.71 3.46
C GLN A 72 -14.64 8.00 3.55
N LYS A 73 -14.02 9.14 3.86
CA LYS A 73 -14.74 10.42 3.87
C LYS A 73 -15.04 10.87 2.45
N GLU A 74 -14.05 10.81 1.55
CA GLU A 74 -14.26 11.04 0.12
C GLU A 74 -15.35 10.11 -0.44
N ARG A 75 -15.35 8.84 -0.01
CA ARG A 75 -16.37 7.85 -0.39
C ARG A 75 -17.76 8.19 0.10
N ALA A 76 -17.90 8.65 1.34
CA ALA A 76 -19.18 9.10 1.87
C ALA A 76 -19.67 10.39 1.18
N GLU A 77 -18.76 11.29 0.81
CA GLU A 77 -19.06 12.61 0.23
C GLU A 77 -19.38 12.54 -1.28
N SER A 78 -18.65 11.74 -2.05
CA SER A 78 -18.77 11.68 -3.52
C SER A 78 -19.48 10.42 -4.04
N GLY A 79 -19.75 9.44 -3.17
CA GLY A 79 -20.26 8.11 -3.57
C GLY A 79 -19.19 7.19 -4.17
N GLY A 80 -17.96 7.67 -4.35
CA GLY A 80 -16.81 6.93 -4.87
C GLY A 80 -15.49 7.45 -4.29
N TYR A 81 -14.35 7.10 -4.86
CA TYR A 81 -13.06 7.63 -4.37
C TYR A 81 -12.68 8.97 -5.01
N GLY A 82 -13.65 9.79 -5.40
CA GLY A 82 -13.41 11.04 -6.13
C GLY A 82 -13.05 10.81 -7.61
N GLU A 83 -12.67 11.90 -8.30
CA GLU A 83 -12.32 11.88 -9.73
C GLU A 83 -11.00 11.13 -10.01
N THR A 84 -10.94 10.52 -11.21
CA THR A 84 -9.82 9.72 -11.72
C THR A 84 -9.60 10.02 -13.21
N GLU A 85 -8.42 9.74 -13.77
CA GLU A 85 -8.12 9.88 -15.20
C GLU A 85 -9.06 9.02 -16.08
N THR A 86 -9.55 7.89 -15.55
CA THR A 86 -10.28 6.85 -16.31
C THR A 86 -11.72 6.63 -15.85
N GLY A 87 -12.15 7.27 -14.78
CA GLY A 87 -13.44 6.99 -14.12
C GLY A 87 -13.42 5.77 -13.20
N MET A 88 -12.27 5.09 -13.05
CA MET A 88 -12.11 3.90 -12.22
C MET A 88 -11.10 4.13 -11.09
N PHE A 89 -11.40 3.63 -9.89
CA PHE A 89 -10.44 3.62 -8.80
C PHE A 89 -9.42 2.47 -9.00
N GLU A 90 -8.32 2.76 -9.70
CA GLU A 90 -7.36 1.77 -10.22
C GLU A 90 -6.39 1.18 -9.17
N ILE A 91 -6.87 0.84 -7.97
CA ILE A 91 -6.03 0.32 -6.88
C ILE A 91 -5.38 -1.03 -7.24
N GLU A 92 -6.09 -1.90 -7.98
CA GLU A 92 -5.53 -3.17 -8.44
C GLU A 92 -4.40 -2.96 -9.45
N ALA A 93 -4.54 -1.96 -10.34
CA ALA A 93 -3.46 -1.62 -11.28
C ALA A 93 -2.24 -1.08 -10.54
N LEU A 94 -2.43 -0.30 -9.47
CA LEU A 94 -1.34 0.15 -8.61
C LEU A 94 -0.63 -1.01 -7.91
N HIS A 95 -1.38 -2.00 -7.40
CA HIS A 95 -0.79 -3.23 -6.84
C HIS A 95 0.10 -3.95 -7.86
N LYS A 96 -0.40 -4.14 -9.08
CA LYS A 96 0.35 -4.75 -10.19
C LYS A 96 1.58 -3.93 -10.55
N MET A 97 1.47 -2.59 -10.58
CA MET A 97 2.56 -1.68 -10.93
C MET A 97 3.72 -1.75 -9.93
N ILE A 98 3.45 -1.72 -8.62
CA ILE A 98 4.48 -1.82 -7.56
C ILE A 98 5.28 -3.12 -7.70
N ARG A 99 4.58 -4.22 -7.95
CA ARG A 99 5.23 -5.53 -8.16
C ARG A 99 6.01 -5.55 -9.47
N ALA A 100 5.45 -5.03 -10.55
CA ALA A 100 6.00 -5.19 -11.89
C ALA A 100 7.18 -4.25 -12.19
N VAL A 101 7.30 -3.11 -11.50
CA VAL A 101 8.40 -2.16 -11.75
C VAL A 101 9.76 -2.85 -11.62
N PRO A 102 10.65 -2.77 -12.63
CA PRO A 102 11.89 -3.56 -12.69
C PRO A 102 12.99 -2.98 -11.79
N LYS A 103 12.60 -2.26 -10.74
CA LYS A 103 13.43 -1.57 -9.76
C LYS A 103 12.99 -2.09 -8.38
N PRO A 104 13.92 -2.40 -7.46
CA PRO A 104 13.54 -2.70 -6.08
C PRO A 104 12.81 -1.52 -5.42
N VAL A 105 11.74 -1.81 -4.70
CA VAL A 105 10.88 -0.85 -4.00
C VAL A 105 11.02 -1.06 -2.50
N ILE A 106 11.43 -0.01 -1.79
CA ILE A 106 11.51 0.04 -0.33
C ILE A 106 10.32 0.83 0.20
N ALA A 107 9.49 0.24 1.06
CA ALA A 107 8.52 0.99 1.85
C ALA A 107 9.21 1.55 3.11
N ALA A 108 9.29 2.87 3.21
CA ALA A 108 9.73 3.58 4.42
C ALA A 108 8.50 3.95 5.25
N VAL A 109 8.15 3.12 6.22
CA VAL A 109 6.88 3.23 6.97
C VAL A 109 7.06 4.14 8.18
N ASN A 110 6.66 5.40 8.04
CA ASN A 110 6.78 6.47 9.05
C ASN A 110 5.73 6.41 10.18
N GLY A 111 4.59 5.73 9.97
CA GLY A 111 3.50 5.67 10.94
C GLY A 111 2.47 4.59 10.61
N PHE A 112 1.17 4.90 10.76
CA PHE A 112 0.08 3.99 10.39
C PHE A 112 0.18 3.50 8.93
N ALA A 113 0.24 2.19 8.75
CA ALA A 113 0.06 1.48 7.48
C ALA A 113 -1.14 0.55 7.65
N ILE A 114 -2.34 1.03 7.30
CA ILE A 114 -3.62 0.38 7.61
C ILE A 114 -4.43 0.17 6.33
N GLY A 115 -5.18 -0.93 6.24
CA GLY A 115 -6.09 -1.18 5.12
C GLY A 115 -5.35 -1.25 3.79
N GLY A 116 -5.83 -0.54 2.77
CA GLY A 116 -5.14 -0.45 1.47
C GLY A 116 -3.68 0.04 1.57
N GLY A 117 -3.37 0.93 2.53
CA GLY A 117 -1.99 1.37 2.75
C GLY A 117 -1.09 0.28 3.33
N HIS A 118 -1.66 -0.62 4.15
CA HIS A 118 -1.00 -1.84 4.58
C HIS A 118 -0.72 -2.77 3.39
N VAL A 119 -1.63 -2.85 2.42
CA VAL A 119 -1.41 -3.65 1.20
C VAL A 119 -0.27 -3.06 0.35
N LEU A 120 -0.19 -1.74 0.19
CA LEU A 120 0.95 -1.12 -0.51
C LEU A 120 2.29 -1.46 0.16
N HIS A 121 2.32 -1.48 1.49
CA HIS A 121 3.47 -1.90 2.28
C HIS A 121 3.82 -3.38 2.05
N VAL A 122 2.82 -4.27 2.11
CA VAL A 122 2.98 -5.72 1.87
C VAL A 122 3.53 -6.01 0.47
N LEU A 123 3.23 -5.15 -0.50
CA LEU A 123 3.65 -5.30 -1.90
C LEU A 123 5.05 -4.74 -2.21
N ALA A 124 5.63 -3.94 -1.32
CA ALA A 124 7.02 -3.49 -1.47
C ALA A 124 7.98 -4.68 -1.35
N ASP A 125 9.12 -4.60 -2.03
CA ASP A 125 10.11 -5.69 -2.01
C ASP A 125 10.83 -5.76 -0.65
N LEU A 126 11.01 -4.60 -0.01
CA LEU A 126 11.64 -4.42 1.29
C LEU A 126 10.89 -3.36 2.09
N SER A 127 10.95 -3.45 3.42
CA SER A 127 10.34 -2.48 4.32
C SER A 127 11.26 -2.11 5.47
N ILE A 128 11.38 -0.80 5.70
CA ILE A 128 11.99 -0.23 6.91
C ILE A 128 10.89 0.54 7.63
N ALA A 129 10.75 0.30 8.93
CA ALA A 129 9.71 0.92 9.74
C ALA A 129 10.28 1.81 10.82
N SER A 130 9.61 2.93 11.06
CA SER A 130 9.74 3.73 12.28
C SER A 130 9.24 2.92 13.49
N THR A 131 9.84 3.11 14.66
CA THR A 131 9.33 2.57 15.94
C THR A 131 7.88 3.00 16.22
N ASN A 132 7.43 4.12 15.66
CA ASN A 132 6.05 4.61 15.75
C ASN A 132 5.06 3.93 14.78
N ALA A 133 5.53 3.09 13.87
CA ALA A 133 4.68 2.47 12.87
C ALA A 133 3.68 1.46 13.48
N LYS A 134 2.49 1.42 12.88
CA LYS A 134 1.40 0.50 13.25
C LYS A 134 0.82 -0.13 11.99
N PHE A 135 0.66 -1.45 12.02
CA PHE A 135 0.28 -2.26 10.87
C PHE A 135 -1.03 -2.99 11.15
N GLY A 136 -1.90 -3.11 10.15
CA GLY A 136 -3.14 -3.86 10.33
C GLY A 136 -4.11 -3.71 9.16
N GLN A 137 -5.13 -4.56 9.16
CA GLN A 137 -6.22 -4.50 8.19
C GLN A 137 -7.49 -4.02 8.87
N VAL A 138 -8.34 -3.31 8.12
CA VAL A 138 -9.59 -2.75 8.61
C VAL A 138 -10.80 -3.16 7.76
N GLY A 139 -10.57 -3.77 6.59
CA GLY A 139 -11.61 -4.07 5.60
C GLY A 139 -12.87 -4.68 6.21
N PRO A 140 -12.79 -5.82 6.92
CA PRO A 140 -13.98 -6.47 7.49
C PRO A 140 -14.76 -5.59 8.47
N ARG A 141 -14.10 -4.68 9.21
CA ARG A 141 -14.79 -3.72 10.09
C ARG A 141 -15.60 -2.68 9.32
N VAL A 142 -15.24 -2.40 8.07
CA VAL A 142 -15.87 -1.37 7.22
C VAL A 142 -16.61 -1.96 6.02
N GLY A 143 -16.92 -3.27 6.06
CA GLY A 143 -17.64 -3.92 4.97
C GLY A 143 -16.83 -4.02 3.68
N SER A 144 -15.55 -4.37 3.76
CA SER A 144 -14.63 -4.50 2.62
C SER A 144 -13.62 -5.63 2.83
N PHE A 145 -12.89 -6.03 1.79
CA PHE A 145 -11.85 -7.06 1.86
C PHE A 145 -10.84 -6.89 0.71
N ASP A 146 -9.69 -7.57 0.81
CA ASP A 146 -8.76 -7.76 -0.31
C ASP A 146 -8.35 -9.24 -0.36
N ALA A 147 -9.05 -9.99 -1.22
CA ALA A 147 -8.85 -11.43 -1.38
C ALA A 147 -7.78 -11.80 -2.43
N GLY A 148 -6.94 -10.83 -2.85
CA GLY A 148 -5.82 -11.03 -3.76
C GLY A 148 -4.48 -10.90 -3.05
N PHE A 149 -3.68 -9.91 -3.47
CA PHE A 149 -2.39 -9.65 -2.84
C PHE A 149 -2.52 -9.23 -1.36
N GLY A 150 -3.62 -8.59 -0.95
CA GLY A 150 -3.79 -8.14 0.44
C GLY A 150 -3.86 -9.28 1.46
N SER A 151 -4.32 -10.47 1.06
CA SER A 151 -4.45 -11.66 1.94
C SER A 151 -3.55 -12.81 1.50
N ALA A 152 -3.60 -13.23 0.24
CA ALA A 152 -2.84 -14.38 -0.24
C ALA A 152 -1.33 -14.12 -0.24
N TYR A 153 -0.89 -12.93 -0.66
CA TYR A 153 0.54 -12.59 -0.61
C TYR A 153 0.99 -12.30 0.82
N LEU A 154 0.14 -11.66 1.65
CA LEU A 154 0.42 -11.51 3.08
C LEU A 154 0.65 -12.87 3.77
N ALA A 155 -0.15 -13.89 3.45
CA ALA A 155 0.04 -15.25 3.98
C ALA A 155 1.39 -15.87 3.57
N ARG A 156 1.92 -15.53 2.38
CA ARG A 156 3.29 -15.92 1.98
C ARG A 156 4.36 -15.20 2.77
N VAL A 157 4.15 -13.93 3.14
CA VAL A 157 5.12 -13.10 3.87
C VAL A 157 5.20 -13.49 5.35
N VAL A 158 4.05 -13.56 6.05
CA VAL A 158 4.01 -13.77 7.51
C VAL A 158 3.55 -15.16 7.93
N GLY A 159 3.14 -16.01 6.99
CA GLY A 159 2.53 -17.30 7.26
C GLY A 159 1.01 -17.22 7.52
N GLU A 160 0.33 -18.32 7.23
CA GLU A 160 -1.13 -18.46 7.26
C GLU A 160 -1.79 -17.95 8.56
N LYS A 161 -1.27 -18.36 9.73
CA LYS A 161 -1.89 -18.03 11.01
C LYS A 161 -1.89 -16.52 11.28
N ARG A 162 -0.75 -15.86 11.04
CA ARG A 162 -0.60 -14.42 11.27
C ARG A 162 -1.39 -13.60 10.25
N ALA A 163 -1.38 -14.00 8.99
CA ALA A 163 -2.18 -13.32 7.96
C ALA A 163 -3.68 -13.39 8.27
N ARG A 164 -4.18 -14.55 8.72
CA ARG A 164 -5.56 -14.73 9.17
C ARG A 164 -5.86 -13.93 10.43
N GLU A 165 -4.93 -13.88 11.39
CA GLU A 165 -5.06 -13.05 12.60
C GLU A 165 -5.23 -11.56 12.24
N ILE A 166 -4.40 -11.03 11.34
CA ILE A 166 -4.47 -9.65 10.86
C ILE A 166 -5.83 -9.36 10.21
N TRP A 167 -6.32 -10.23 9.33
CA TRP A 167 -7.58 -10.01 8.61
C TRP A 167 -8.84 -10.30 9.44
N PHE A 168 -8.84 -11.34 10.27
CA PHE A 168 -10.03 -11.78 10.99
C PHE A 168 -10.27 -10.98 12.27
N LEU A 169 -9.20 -10.54 12.94
CA LEU A 169 -9.33 -9.76 14.18
C LEU A 169 -9.27 -8.26 13.91
N CYS A 170 -8.68 -7.84 12.78
CA CYS A 170 -8.48 -6.44 12.44
C CYS A 170 -7.79 -5.65 13.57
N GLU A 171 -6.86 -6.32 14.27
CA GLU A 171 -6.02 -5.72 15.30
C GLU A 171 -4.81 -4.99 14.69
N GLN A 172 -4.17 -4.14 15.49
CA GLN A 172 -2.99 -3.38 15.08
C GLN A 172 -1.73 -3.89 15.77
N TYR A 173 -0.65 -3.98 15.01
CA TYR A 173 0.64 -4.50 15.46
C TYR A 173 1.72 -3.44 15.36
N ASP A 174 2.64 -3.42 16.32
CA ASP A 174 3.77 -2.50 16.31
C ASP A 174 4.91 -2.96 15.38
N ALA A 175 5.85 -2.04 15.12
CA ALA A 175 6.99 -2.28 14.25
C ALA A 175 7.87 -3.46 14.70
N VAL A 176 8.07 -3.62 16.00
CA VAL A 176 8.87 -4.73 16.57
C VAL A 176 8.19 -6.08 16.33
N THR A 177 6.89 -6.16 16.51
CA THR A 177 6.10 -7.37 16.19
C THR A 177 6.13 -7.65 14.70
N ALA A 178 5.97 -6.63 13.85
CA ALA A 178 6.04 -6.77 12.40
C ALA A 178 7.41 -7.29 11.94
N GLU A 179 8.52 -6.79 12.51
CA GLU A 179 9.87 -7.27 12.22
C GLU A 179 10.07 -8.72 12.66
N ARG A 180 9.68 -9.07 13.90
CA ARG A 180 9.72 -10.46 14.40
C ARG A 180 8.91 -11.41 13.53
N TRP A 181 7.86 -10.93 12.88
CA TRP A 181 7.02 -11.73 12.00
C TRP A 181 7.54 -11.85 10.57
N GLY A 182 8.60 -11.11 10.21
CA GLY A 182 9.12 -11.03 8.84
C GLY A 182 8.33 -10.11 7.93
N LEU A 183 7.38 -9.34 8.48
CA LEU A 183 6.57 -8.36 7.74
C LEU A 183 7.35 -7.06 7.46
N VAL A 184 8.35 -6.76 8.29
CA VAL A 184 9.27 -5.62 8.17
C VAL A 184 10.70 -6.16 8.24
N ASN A 185 11.62 -5.62 7.42
CA ASN A 185 13.00 -6.08 7.41
C ASN A 185 13.89 -5.40 8.46
N LYS A 186 13.59 -4.14 8.81
CA LYS A 186 14.36 -3.37 9.78
C LYS A 186 13.51 -2.32 10.48
N VAL A 187 13.63 -2.21 11.80
CA VAL A 187 13.05 -1.12 12.60
C VAL A 187 14.11 -0.10 12.99
N VAL A 188 13.77 1.19 12.94
CA VAL A 188 14.64 2.31 13.34
C VAL A 188 13.83 3.40 14.04
N GLU A 189 14.51 4.29 14.77
CA GLU A 189 13.87 5.49 15.33
C GLU A 189 13.32 6.41 14.22
N PRO A 190 12.26 7.20 14.50
CA PRO A 190 11.52 7.95 13.48
C PRO A 190 12.41 8.90 12.66
N ASP A 191 13.35 9.58 13.33
CA ASP A 191 14.30 10.53 12.73
C ASP A 191 15.38 9.85 11.87
N GLN A 192 15.54 8.53 11.99
CA GLN A 192 16.50 7.74 11.22
C GLN A 192 15.87 7.02 10.01
N LEU A 193 14.54 7.04 9.86
CA LEU A 193 13.83 6.25 8.85
C LEU A 193 14.30 6.53 7.42
N MET A 194 14.29 7.80 7.01
CA MET A 194 14.68 8.16 5.64
C MET A 194 16.17 7.92 5.39
N LYS A 195 17.03 8.18 6.40
CA LYS A 195 18.47 7.89 6.30
C LYS A 195 18.73 6.39 6.10
N ALA A 196 18.09 5.53 6.89
CA ALA A 196 18.23 4.08 6.76
C ALA A 196 17.68 3.56 5.42
N SER A 197 16.58 4.14 4.93
CA SER A 197 15.98 3.80 3.64
C SER A 197 16.88 4.19 2.48
N MET A 198 17.46 5.39 2.51
CA MET A 198 18.46 5.83 1.54
C MET A 198 19.72 4.97 1.59
N GLU A 199 20.22 4.58 2.77
CA GLU A 199 21.36 3.67 2.87
C GLU A 199 21.10 2.34 2.14
N TRP A 200 19.90 1.75 2.28
CA TRP A 200 19.55 0.52 1.57
C TRP A 200 19.36 0.74 0.08
N ALA A 201 18.70 1.82 -0.31
CA ALA A 201 18.52 2.17 -1.71
C ALA A 201 19.86 2.40 -2.43
N LEU A 202 20.82 3.09 -1.79
CA LEU A 202 22.16 3.30 -2.35
C LEU A 202 22.97 2.01 -2.45
N LYS A 203 22.83 1.09 -1.48
CA LYS A 203 23.40 -0.26 -1.60
C LYS A 203 22.84 -1.00 -2.81
N ILE A 204 21.53 -0.89 -3.07
CA ILE A 204 20.89 -1.47 -4.25
C ILE A 204 21.42 -0.83 -5.54
N CYS A 205 21.53 0.50 -5.59
CA CYS A 205 22.05 1.23 -6.75
C CYS A 205 23.52 0.89 -7.09
N ALA A 206 24.29 0.37 -6.13
CA ALA A 206 25.67 -0.08 -6.36
C ALA A 206 25.78 -1.49 -6.98
N LEU A 207 24.67 -2.22 -7.12
CA LEU A 207 24.64 -3.60 -7.64
C LEU A 207 24.24 -3.63 -9.13
N SER A 208 24.37 -4.81 -9.76
CA SER A 208 24.00 -5.00 -11.17
C SER A 208 22.49 -4.81 -11.38
N PRO A 209 22.06 -3.78 -12.14
CA PRO A 209 20.63 -3.51 -12.34
C PRO A 209 19.93 -4.62 -13.11
N THR A 210 20.61 -5.27 -14.06
CA THR A 210 20.05 -6.40 -14.82
C THR A 210 19.82 -7.62 -13.92
N ALA A 211 20.76 -7.91 -13.01
CA ALA A 211 20.62 -9.03 -12.08
C ALA A 211 19.46 -8.78 -11.10
N LEU A 212 19.38 -7.59 -10.50
CA LEU A 212 18.29 -7.21 -9.60
C LEU A 212 16.92 -7.28 -10.28
N LYS A 213 16.81 -6.77 -11.51
CA LYS A 213 15.60 -6.88 -12.33
C LYS A 213 15.18 -8.34 -12.55
N ALA A 214 16.13 -9.19 -12.95
CA ALA A 214 15.87 -10.61 -13.18
C ALA A 214 15.43 -11.34 -11.90
N LEU A 215 16.07 -11.04 -10.75
CA LEU A 215 15.70 -11.58 -9.45
C LEU A 215 14.28 -11.15 -9.04
N LYS A 216 13.96 -9.87 -9.15
CA LYS A 216 12.60 -9.36 -8.86
C LYS A 216 11.55 -10.05 -9.73
N HIS A 217 11.79 -10.18 -11.03
CA HIS A 217 10.91 -10.93 -11.92
C HIS A 217 10.76 -12.40 -11.49
N SER A 218 11.85 -13.05 -11.08
CA SER A 218 11.81 -14.44 -10.58
C SER A 218 10.98 -14.60 -9.31
N PHE A 219 11.15 -13.71 -8.32
CA PHE A 219 10.34 -13.73 -7.10
C PHE A 219 8.86 -13.50 -7.38
N ASN A 220 8.56 -12.58 -8.30
CA ASN A 220 7.18 -12.28 -8.68
C ASN A 220 6.52 -13.42 -9.44
N ALA A 221 7.25 -14.08 -10.37
CA ALA A 221 6.74 -15.21 -11.14
C ALA A 221 6.22 -16.34 -10.25
N ASP A 222 6.90 -16.61 -9.13
CA ASP A 222 6.49 -17.64 -8.16
C ASP A 222 5.13 -17.35 -7.48
N SER A 223 4.74 -16.07 -7.37
CA SER A 223 3.46 -15.63 -6.78
C SER A 223 2.47 -15.09 -7.80
N ASP A 224 2.76 -15.16 -9.09
CA ASP A 224 2.01 -14.43 -10.12
C ASP A 224 0.58 -14.96 -10.31
N HIS A 225 0.36 -16.24 -9.96
CA HIS A 225 -0.98 -16.84 -9.91
C HIS A 225 -1.98 -16.09 -9.00
N ILE A 226 -1.49 -15.33 -8.01
CA ILE A 226 -2.32 -14.51 -7.13
C ILE A 226 -3.02 -13.38 -7.91
N ALA A 227 -2.47 -12.92 -9.04
CA ALA A 227 -3.08 -11.87 -9.85
C ALA A 227 -4.46 -12.28 -10.40
N GLY A 228 -4.65 -13.56 -10.75
CA GLY A 228 -5.95 -14.08 -11.17
C GLY A 228 -6.98 -14.10 -10.04
N ILE A 229 -6.53 -14.43 -8.82
CA ILE A 229 -7.36 -14.38 -7.61
C ILE A 229 -7.74 -12.93 -7.31
N ALA A 230 -6.79 -12.00 -7.43
CA ALA A 230 -7.02 -10.58 -7.22
C ALA A 230 -8.08 -10.03 -8.18
N ALA A 231 -7.99 -10.32 -9.47
CA ALA A 231 -8.96 -9.87 -10.47
C ALA A 231 -10.39 -10.32 -10.11
N LEU A 232 -10.57 -11.63 -9.84
CA LEU A 232 -11.86 -12.17 -9.39
C LEU A 232 -12.34 -11.48 -8.10
N SER A 233 -11.44 -11.25 -7.16
CA SER A 233 -11.76 -10.66 -5.86
C SER A 233 -12.21 -9.21 -5.96
N PHE A 234 -11.59 -8.42 -6.84
CA PHE A 234 -11.99 -7.02 -7.07
C PHE A 234 -13.35 -6.92 -7.77
N ASP A 235 -13.66 -7.82 -8.71
CA ASP A 235 -14.99 -7.89 -9.33
C ASP A 235 -16.07 -8.25 -8.30
N VAL A 236 -15.81 -9.23 -7.42
CA VAL A 236 -16.72 -9.59 -6.34
C VAL A 236 -16.82 -8.46 -5.31
N LEU A 237 -15.73 -7.75 -5.03
CA LEU A 237 -15.75 -6.60 -4.13
C LEU A 237 -16.64 -5.47 -4.67
N ASP A 238 -16.58 -5.16 -5.96
CA ASP A 238 -17.47 -4.17 -6.59
C ASP A 238 -18.96 -4.53 -6.37
N LEU A 239 -19.32 -5.79 -6.57
CA LEU A 239 -20.68 -6.28 -6.30
C LEU A 239 -21.02 -6.22 -4.81
N TYR A 240 -20.13 -6.70 -3.95
CA TYR A 240 -20.32 -6.73 -2.49
C TYR A 240 -20.54 -5.33 -1.92
N THR A 241 -19.84 -4.33 -2.44
CA THR A 241 -19.98 -2.94 -1.97
C THR A 241 -21.37 -2.34 -2.17
N LYS A 242 -22.21 -2.95 -3.00
CA LYS A 242 -23.60 -2.55 -3.26
C LYS A 242 -24.61 -3.21 -2.33
N THR A 243 -24.18 -4.15 -1.49
CA THR A 243 -25.04 -4.88 -0.54
C THR A 243 -25.30 -4.10 0.74
N GLU A 244 -26.39 -4.43 1.44
CA GLU A 244 -26.71 -3.84 2.74
C GLU A 244 -25.62 -4.10 3.79
N GLU A 245 -24.99 -5.29 3.76
CA GLU A 245 -23.91 -5.67 4.67
C GLU A 245 -22.69 -4.76 4.54
N SER A 246 -22.20 -4.54 3.31
CA SER A 246 -21.07 -3.65 3.08
C SER A 246 -21.40 -2.20 3.47
N GLN A 247 -22.61 -1.75 3.14
CA GLN A 247 -23.07 -0.39 3.46
C GLN A 247 -23.20 -0.15 4.96
N GLU A 248 -23.61 -1.16 5.73
CA GLU A 248 -23.64 -1.09 7.20
C GLU A 248 -22.24 -0.84 7.78
N GLY A 249 -21.22 -1.56 7.30
CA GLY A 249 -19.83 -1.35 7.72
C GLY A 249 -19.34 0.07 7.43
N GLY A 250 -19.61 0.60 6.23
CA GLY A 250 -19.23 1.96 5.85
C GLY A 250 -19.95 3.05 6.67
N LYS A 251 -21.26 2.88 6.91
CA LYS A 251 -22.06 3.80 7.73
C LYS A 251 -21.61 3.81 9.17
N ALA A 252 -21.45 2.63 9.79
CA ALA A 252 -21.02 2.51 11.18
C ALA A 252 -19.66 3.19 11.42
N PHE A 253 -18.72 3.03 10.49
CA PHE A 253 -17.42 3.70 10.53
C PHE A 253 -17.54 5.22 10.52
N THR A 254 -18.36 5.77 9.61
CA THR A 254 -18.57 7.21 9.47
C THR A 254 -19.27 7.80 10.69
N GLU A 255 -20.26 7.08 11.22
CA GLU A 255 -21.02 7.43 12.42
C GLU A 255 -20.27 7.15 13.73
N LYS A 256 -19.07 6.55 13.66
CA LYS A 256 -18.24 6.16 14.81
C LYS A 256 -18.96 5.26 15.81
N ARG A 257 -19.75 4.31 15.29
CA ARG A 257 -20.44 3.27 16.08
C ARG A 257 -19.94 1.88 15.70
N LEU A 258 -20.31 0.89 16.50
CA LEU A 258 -20.09 -0.51 16.12
C LEU A 258 -21.06 -0.91 14.99
N PRO A 259 -20.60 -1.67 13.98
CA PRO A 259 -21.48 -2.21 12.96
C PRO A 259 -22.34 -3.36 13.52
N ASP A 260 -23.59 -3.45 13.07
CA ASP A 260 -24.49 -4.57 13.36
C ASP A 260 -24.57 -5.52 12.16
N PHE A 261 -23.74 -6.57 12.21
CA PHE A 261 -23.73 -7.62 11.19
C PHE A 261 -24.64 -8.81 11.52
N ASN A 262 -25.41 -8.78 12.61
CA ASN A 262 -26.24 -9.93 13.01
C ASN A 262 -27.26 -10.37 11.94
N PRO A 263 -27.89 -9.48 11.15
CA PRO A 263 -28.84 -9.89 10.11
C PRO A 263 -28.23 -10.68 8.94
N PHE A 264 -26.89 -10.71 8.81
CA PHE A 264 -26.18 -11.33 7.67
C PHE A 264 -25.50 -12.66 8.05
N ARG A 265 -25.80 -13.21 9.23
CA ARG A 265 -25.22 -14.45 9.76
C ARG A 265 -26.21 -15.61 9.80
#